data_AF-A0A436WFW3-F1
#
_entry.id   AF-A0A436WFW3-F1
#
_cell.length_a   1.000
_cell.length_b   1.000
_cell.length_c   1.000
_cell.angle_alpha   90.00
_cell.angle_beta   90.00
_cell.angle_gamma   90.00
#
_symmetry.space_group_name_H-M   'P 1'
#
loop_
_entity.id
_entity.type
_entity.pdbx_description
1 polymer ?
#
loop_
_entity_poly.entity_id
_entity_poly.type
_entity_poly.pdbx_seq_one_letter_code
_entity_poly.pdbx_strand_id
1 'polypeptide(L)'
;MKSAIILFALGAMLAPTALRAADYCDDKLEPGESIDGKAMAMVSSMFSIGLAERYCGAPPMPLSQIFVIVEEAHGCGPRARLEDKFKKTMEEEGGPKVTTTAEFIREMLSEGGNDLPQAELDRQARAAIETELGGCGELLKMQRDFQERYRNPPQWPPEPERP
;
A
#
# COMPACT_ATOMS: atom_id res chain seq x y z
N MET A 1 6.06 36.24 45.19
CA MET A 1 5.22 35.02 45.20
C MET A 1 4.07 35.12 44.17
N LYS A 2 4.36 35.31 42.87
CA LYS A 2 3.33 35.30 41.79
C LYS A 2 3.82 34.73 40.45
N SER A 3 5.12 34.46 40.27
CA SER A 3 5.67 34.00 38.98
C SER A 3 5.79 32.48 38.82
N ALA A 4 5.34 31.68 39.79
CA ALA A 4 5.49 30.22 39.76
C ALA A 4 4.28 29.46 39.16
N ILE A 5 3.18 30.15 38.83
CA ILE A 5 1.92 29.49 38.46
C ILE A 5 1.73 29.39 36.93
N ILE A 6 2.48 30.17 36.13
CA ILE A 6 2.26 30.24 34.67
C ILE A 6 2.99 29.11 33.90
N LEU A 7 3.96 28.43 34.52
CA LEU A 7 4.73 27.37 33.85
C LEU A 7 4.06 25.99 33.87
N PHE A 8 3.01 25.77 34.68
CA PHE A 8 2.27 24.50 34.66
C PHE A 8 1.16 24.45 33.62
N ALA A 9 0.72 25.59 33.07
CA ALA A 9 -0.38 25.62 32.10
C ALA A 9 0.08 25.37 30.65
N LEU A 10 1.36 25.62 30.31
CA LEU A 10 1.90 25.34 28.97
C LEU A 10 2.45 23.91 28.80
N GLY A 11 2.60 23.13 29.89
CA GLY A 11 3.03 21.74 29.81
C GLY A 11 1.93 20.77 29.36
N ALA A 12 0.65 21.15 29.49
CA ALA A 12 -0.48 20.29 29.18
C ALA A 12 -0.95 20.34 27.71
N MET A 13 -0.48 21.32 26.91
CA MET A 13 -0.75 21.37 25.47
C MET A 13 0.33 20.68 24.63
N LEU A 14 1.42 20.23 25.27
CA LEU A 14 2.40 19.29 24.70
C LEU A 14 2.22 17.90 25.33
N ALA A 15 0.99 17.55 25.72
CA ALA A 15 0.65 16.14 25.72
C ALA A 15 0.86 15.69 24.28
N PRO A 16 1.82 14.78 23.99
CA PRO A 16 1.74 14.08 22.73
C PRO A 16 0.34 13.49 22.78
N THR A 17 -0.53 13.88 21.83
CA THR A 17 -1.64 13.03 21.45
C THR A 17 -0.99 11.68 21.26
N ALA A 18 -1.11 10.85 22.30
CA ALA A 18 -0.42 9.60 22.39
C ALA A 18 -0.64 8.95 21.05
N LEU A 19 0.47 8.52 20.43
CA LEU A 19 0.48 7.56 19.35
C LEU A 19 -0.68 6.60 19.60
N ARG A 20 -1.84 6.88 18.98
CA ARG A 20 -2.78 5.84 18.66
C ARG A 20 -1.98 5.12 17.59
N ALA A 21 -1.21 4.13 18.02
CA ALA A 21 -0.86 3.06 17.12
C ALA A 21 -2.22 2.63 16.61
N ALA A 22 -2.56 3.05 15.38
CA ALA A 22 -3.65 2.46 14.66
C ALA A 22 -3.45 0.95 14.88
N ASP A 23 -4.48 0.26 15.34
CA ASP A 23 -4.42 -1.19 15.27
C ASP A 23 -4.37 -1.48 13.77
N TYR A 24 -3.15 -1.57 13.23
CA TYR A 24 -2.86 -1.58 11.79
C TYR A 24 -3.58 -2.74 11.09
N CYS A 25 -4.07 -3.71 11.87
CA CYS A 25 -4.76 -4.89 11.41
C CYS A 25 -6.28 -4.86 11.70
N ASP A 26 -6.79 -3.83 12.38
CA ASP A 26 -8.21 -3.61 12.65
C ASP A 26 -8.76 -2.48 11.75
N ASP A 27 -9.97 -2.69 11.22
CA ASP A 27 -10.54 -1.88 10.12
C ASP A 27 -11.13 -0.54 10.57
N LYS A 28 -10.83 -0.10 11.79
CA LYS A 28 -11.38 1.13 12.36
C LYS A 28 -10.46 2.30 12.02
N LEU A 29 -10.55 2.76 10.77
CA LEU A 29 -10.11 4.11 10.43
C LEU A 29 -11.01 5.10 11.18
N GLU A 30 -10.50 5.71 12.25
CA GLU A 30 -11.23 6.76 12.94
C GLU A 30 -11.30 8.01 12.03
N PRO A 31 -12.46 8.71 11.93
CA PRO A 31 -12.56 9.92 11.13
C PRO A 31 -11.52 10.96 11.57
N GLY A 32 -10.51 11.21 10.72
CA GLY A 32 -9.40 12.13 11.01
C GLY A 32 -8.01 11.48 11.02
N GLU A 33 -7.88 10.17 10.85
CA GLU A 33 -6.58 9.54 10.58
C GLU A 33 -6.08 9.93 9.17
N SER A 34 -4.80 10.32 9.10
CA SER A 34 -4.11 10.58 7.83
C SER A 34 -4.14 9.33 6.95
N ILE A 35 -4.05 9.49 5.63
CA ILE A 35 -3.86 8.36 4.69
C ILE A 35 -2.75 7.48 5.27
N ASP A 36 -3.14 6.31 5.76
CA ASP A 36 -2.25 5.42 6.49
C ASP A 36 -1.08 5.04 5.58
N GLY A 37 0.13 4.96 6.14
CA GLY A 37 1.33 4.53 5.41
C GLY A 37 1.11 3.20 4.69
N LYS A 38 0.26 2.34 5.26
CA LYS A 38 -0.18 1.08 4.65
C LYS A 38 -0.99 1.28 3.37
N ALA A 39 -1.93 2.23 3.34
CA ALA A 39 -2.74 2.51 2.14
C ALA A 39 -1.86 3.08 1.02
N MET A 40 -0.92 3.96 1.34
CA MET A 40 0.07 4.45 0.37
C MET A 40 0.99 3.33 -0.13
N ALA A 41 1.44 2.44 0.77
CA ALA A 41 2.25 1.28 0.39
C ALA A 41 1.47 0.34 -0.55
N MET A 42 0.17 0.14 -0.30
CA MET A 42 -0.72 -0.65 -1.17
C MET A 42 -0.80 -0.05 -2.56
N VAL A 43 -1.21 1.23 -2.67
CA VAL A 43 -1.39 1.91 -3.96
C VAL A 43 -0.07 2.00 -4.72
N SER A 44 1.03 2.35 -4.03
CA SER A 44 2.36 2.39 -4.65
C SER A 44 2.79 1.01 -5.15
N SER A 45 2.53 -0.06 -4.40
CA SER A 45 2.91 -1.42 -4.81
C SER A 45 2.10 -1.88 -6.01
N MET A 46 0.77 -1.67 -5.99
CA MET A 46 -0.09 -1.94 -7.14
C MET A 46 0.35 -1.14 -8.37
N PHE A 47 0.73 0.12 -8.17
CA PHE A 47 1.16 0.99 -9.25
C PHE A 47 2.46 0.49 -9.89
N SER A 48 3.50 0.28 -9.10
CA SER A 48 4.79 -0.19 -9.57
C SER A 48 4.72 -1.56 -10.22
N ILE A 49 3.97 -2.51 -9.64
CA ILE A 49 3.80 -3.85 -10.22
C ILE A 49 2.99 -3.78 -11.52
N GLY A 50 1.94 -2.95 -11.58
CA GLY A 50 1.17 -2.77 -12.81
C GLY A 50 1.99 -2.15 -13.94
N LEU A 51 2.90 -1.23 -13.63
CA LEU A 51 3.87 -0.72 -14.59
C LEU A 51 4.86 -1.80 -15.04
N ALA A 52 5.33 -2.65 -14.11
CA ALA A 52 6.22 -3.76 -14.41
C ALA A 52 5.56 -4.77 -15.38
N GLU A 53 4.30 -5.14 -15.12
CA GLU A 53 3.51 -6.03 -15.95
C GLU A 53 3.27 -5.44 -17.33
N ARG A 54 2.79 -4.19 -17.39
CA ARG A 54 2.34 -3.55 -18.63
C ARG A 54 3.49 -3.12 -19.55
N TYR A 55 4.57 -2.58 -18.99
CA TYR A 55 5.63 -1.92 -19.77
C TYR A 55 6.96 -2.65 -19.76
N CYS A 56 7.21 -3.53 -18.77
CA CYS A 56 8.50 -4.20 -18.58
C CYS A 56 8.44 -5.73 -18.75
N GLY A 57 7.27 -6.29 -19.06
CA GLY A 57 7.12 -7.72 -19.34
C GLY A 57 7.13 -8.61 -18.10
N ALA A 58 6.82 -8.07 -16.91
CA ALA A 58 6.64 -8.88 -15.72
C ALA A 58 5.40 -9.79 -15.86
N PRO A 59 5.41 -11.02 -15.29
CA PRO A 59 4.21 -11.84 -15.29
C PRO A 59 3.12 -11.23 -14.39
N PRO A 60 1.83 -11.35 -14.77
CA PRO A 60 0.72 -10.79 -14.02
C PRO A 60 0.68 -11.26 -12.56
N MET A 61 0.38 -10.35 -11.65
CA MET A 61 0.22 -10.58 -10.22
C MET A 61 -1.21 -10.25 -9.80
N PRO A 62 -1.93 -11.21 -9.18
CA PRO A 62 -3.24 -10.94 -8.61
C PRO A 62 -3.17 -9.88 -7.51
N LEU A 63 -4.17 -9.00 -7.46
CA LEU A 63 -4.26 -7.97 -6.41
C LEU A 63 -4.28 -8.56 -5.00
N SER A 64 -4.89 -9.73 -4.82
CA SER A 64 -4.92 -10.44 -3.55
C SER A 64 -3.52 -10.74 -2.99
N GLN A 65 -2.56 -11.06 -3.86
CA GLN A 65 -1.20 -11.38 -3.43
C GLN A 65 -0.48 -10.14 -2.90
N ILE A 66 -0.67 -9.00 -3.57
CA ILE A 66 -0.12 -7.71 -3.15
C ILE A 66 -0.75 -7.29 -1.84
N PHE A 67 -2.07 -7.44 -1.73
CA PHE A 67 -2.81 -7.16 -0.50
C PHE A 67 -2.21 -7.91 0.68
N VAL A 68 -2.10 -9.23 0.54
CA VAL A 68 -1.54 -10.12 1.56
C VAL A 68 -0.11 -9.69 1.94
N ILE A 69 0.77 -9.45 0.96
CA ILE A 69 2.17 -9.10 1.24
C ILE A 69 2.29 -7.77 1.96
N VAL A 70 1.52 -6.76 1.55
CA VAL A 70 1.56 -5.44 2.18
C VAL A 70 1.04 -5.55 3.62
N GLU A 71 -0.06 -6.26 3.85
CA GLU A 71 -0.58 -6.50 5.20
C GLU A 71 0.42 -7.28 6.07
N GLU A 72 1.03 -8.36 5.54
CA GLU A 72 2.06 -9.13 6.24
C GLU A 72 3.29 -8.29 6.59
N ALA A 73 3.72 -7.39 5.70
CA ALA A 73 4.82 -6.47 5.94
C ALA A 73 4.54 -5.46 7.06
N HIS A 74 3.26 -5.22 7.38
CA HIS A 74 2.83 -4.35 8.48
C HIS A 74 2.49 -5.15 9.75
N GLY A 75 2.84 -6.44 9.81
CA GLY A 75 2.60 -7.25 11.00
C GLY A 75 1.18 -7.82 11.08
N CYS A 76 0.42 -7.80 9.98
CA CYS A 76 -0.91 -8.38 9.92
C CYS A 76 -0.89 -9.81 9.37
N GLY A 77 -1.58 -10.71 10.05
CA GLY A 77 -1.69 -12.12 9.66
C GLY A 77 -2.63 -12.89 10.57
N PRO A 78 -2.80 -14.20 10.37
CA PRO A 78 -2.13 -15.03 9.37
C PRO A 78 -2.72 -14.85 7.96
N ARG A 79 -1.96 -15.27 6.93
CA ARG A 79 -2.35 -15.14 5.51
C ARG A 79 -3.77 -15.57 5.18
N ALA A 80 -4.21 -16.73 5.67
CA ALA A 80 -5.56 -17.24 5.40
C ALA A 80 -6.66 -16.22 5.80
N ARG A 81 -6.48 -15.54 6.93
CA ARG A 81 -7.41 -14.47 7.37
C ARG A 81 -7.41 -13.29 6.41
N LEU A 82 -6.24 -12.93 5.86
CA LEU A 82 -6.10 -11.83 4.91
C LEU A 82 -6.69 -12.18 3.55
N GLU A 83 -6.51 -13.41 3.09
CA GLU A 83 -7.12 -13.91 1.85
C GLU A 83 -8.64 -13.92 1.94
N ASP A 84 -9.19 -14.40 3.06
CA ASP A 84 -10.64 -14.36 3.33
C ASP A 84 -11.16 -12.91 3.38
N LYS A 85 -10.41 -12.01 4.02
CA LYS A 85 -10.75 -10.58 4.07
C LYS A 85 -10.79 -9.97 2.67
N PHE A 86 -9.75 -10.19 1.86
CA PHE A 86 -9.71 -9.70 0.49
C PHE A 86 -10.89 -10.23 -0.33
N LYS A 87 -11.16 -11.54 -0.22
CA LYS A 87 -12.30 -12.17 -0.89
C LYS A 87 -13.62 -11.53 -0.46
N LYS A 88 -13.82 -11.31 0.83
CA LYS A 88 -15.02 -10.67 1.38
C LYS A 88 -15.22 -9.26 0.82
N THR A 89 -14.19 -8.42 0.84
CA THR A 89 -14.26 -7.07 0.28
C THR A 89 -14.55 -7.08 -1.23
N MET A 90 -13.99 -8.06 -1.95
CA MET A 90 -14.22 -8.20 -3.38
C MET A 90 -15.60 -8.73 -3.75
N GLU A 91 -16.13 -9.70 -3.02
CA GLU A 91 -17.37 -10.39 -3.35
C GLU A 91 -18.61 -9.77 -2.68
N GLU A 92 -18.49 -9.32 -1.42
CA GLU A 92 -19.63 -8.88 -0.60
C GLU A 92 -19.80 -7.36 -0.60
N GLU A 93 -18.72 -6.61 -0.67
CA GLU A 93 -18.73 -5.14 -0.56
C GLU A 93 -18.70 -4.44 -1.92
N GLY A 94 -18.78 -5.21 -3.02
CA GLY A 94 -18.79 -4.67 -4.37
C GLY A 94 -17.46 -4.05 -4.78
N GLY A 95 -16.35 -4.64 -4.33
CA GLY A 95 -15.00 -4.19 -4.64
C GLY A 95 -14.74 -3.98 -6.14
N PRO A 96 -13.65 -3.27 -6.50
CA PRO A 96 -13.36 -2.92 -7.89
C PRO A 96 -13.25 -4.17 -8.77
N LYS A 97 -13.92 -4.18 -9.94
CA LYS A 97 -13.89 -5.32 -10.90
C LYS A 97 -12.49 -5.70 -11.41
N VAL A 98 -11.51 -4.89 -11.08
CA VAL A 98 -10.10 -5.05 -11.37
C VAL A 98 -9.54 -6.23 -10.58
N THR A 99 -8.96 -7.21 -11.27
CA THR A 99 -8.41 -8.42 -10.63
C THR A 99 -6.88 -8.46 -10.64
N THR A 100 -6.26 -7.65 -11.49
CA THR A 100 -4.81 -7.55 -11.69
C THR A 100 -4.33 -6.11 -11.53
N THR A 101 -3.04 -5.92 -11.27
CA THR A 101 -2.47 -4.57 -11.18
C THR A 101 -2.42 -3.85 -12.52
N ALA A 102 -2.18 -4.56 -13.63
CA ALA A 102 -2.20 -3.95 -14.95
C ALA A 102 -3.57 -3.35 -15.31
N GLU A 103 -4.66 -4.01 -14.90
CA GLU A 103 -6.02 -3.49 -15.02
C GLU A 103 -6.25 -2.27 -14.10
N PHE A 104 -5.72 -2.31 -12.88
CA PHE A 104 -5.81 -1.20 -11.92
C PHE A 104 -5.13 0.06 -12.46
N ILE A 105 -3.92 -0.09 -13.00
CA ILE A 105 -3.18 1.00 -13.64
C ILE A 105 -3.94 1.57 -14.82
N ARG A 106 -4.49 0.68 -15.67
CA ARG A 106 -5.28 1.13 -16.81
C ARG A 106 -6.47 1.96 -16.34
N GLU A 107 -7.17 1.54 -15.31
CA GLU A 107 -8.31 2.28 -14.77
C GLU A 107 -7.90 3.66 -14.23
N MET A 108 -6.89 3.71 -13.36
CA MET A 108 -6.40 4.97 -12.79
C MET A 108 -5.88 5.95 -13.83
N LEU A 109 -5.21 5.45 -14.87
CA LEU A 109 -4.75 6.28 -15.98
C LEU A 109 -5.90 6.75 -16.90
N SER A 110 -7.08 6.10 -16.83
CA SER A 110 -8.23 6.42 -17.69
C SER A 110 -9.25 7.38 -17.06
N GLU A 111 -9.37 7.43 -15.73
CA GLU A 111 -10.42 8.25 -15.05
C GLU A 111 -10.05 9.73 -14.82
N GLY A 112 -8.88 10.18 -15.29
CA GLY A 112 -8.26 11.46 -14.91
C GLY A 112 -8.54 12.69 -15.78
N GLY A 113 -9.72 12.83 -16.40
CA GLY A 113 -10.27 14.11 -16.88
C GLY A 113 -9.49 14.94 -17.91
N ASN A 114 -8.33 14.47 -18.39
CA ASN A 114 -7.67 14.97 -19.58
C ASN A 114 -7.67 13.84 -20.59
N ASP A 115 -8.39 14.02 -21.71
CA ASP A 115 -8.44 13.11 -22.85
C ASP A 115 -7.07 13.04 -23.56
N LEU A 116 -6.00 12.72 -22.84
CA LEU A 116 -4.73 12.41 -23.45
C LEU A 116 -4.92 11.10 -24.21
N PRO A 117 -4.55 11.06 -25.51
CA PRO A 117 -4.56 9.80 -26.24
C PRO A 117 -3.76 8.75 -25.47
N GLN A 118 -4.23 7.50 -25.46
CA GLN A 118 -3.56 6.39 -24.78
C GLN A 118 -2.06 6.29 -25.12
N ALA A 119 -1.68 6.63 -26.35
CA ALA A 119 -0.29 6.67 -26.79
C ALA A 119 0.56 7.71 -26.04
N GLU A 120 0.00 8.86 -25.70
CA GLU A 120 0.69 9.89 -24.92
C GLU A 120 0.79 9.48 -23.44
N LEU A 121 -0.27 8.86 -22.88
CA LEU A 121 -0.19 8.26 -21.54
C LEU A 121 0.87 7.17 -21.46
N ASP A 122 0.90 6.26 -22.43
CA ASP A 122 1.91 5.20 -22.50
C ASP A 122 3.33 5.78 -22.66
N ARG A 123 3.47 6.88 -23.42
CA ARG A 123 4.75 7.59 -23.57
C ARG A 123 5.20 8.21 -22.26
N GLN A 124 4.31 8.90 -21.55
CA GLN A 124 4.60 9.50 -20.25
C GLN A 124 4.94 8.45 -19.20
N ALA A 125 4.18 7.35 -19.15
CA ALA A 125 4.46 6.24 -18.25
C ALA A 125 5.86 5.65 -18.52
N ARG A 126 6.21 5.41 -19.79
CA ARG A 126 7.56 4.93 -20.16
C ARG A 126 8.66 5.92 -19.77
N ALA A 127 8.42 7.23 -19.95
CA ALA A 127 9.38 8.25 -19.54
C ALA A 127 9.58 8.27 -18.02
N ALA A 128 8.50 8.21 -17.25
CA ALA A 128 8.54 8.15 -15.79
C ALA A 128 9.23 6.87 -15.27
N ILE A 129 9.00 5.72 -15.93
CA ILE A 129 9.71 4.48 -15.62
C ILE A 129 11.22 4.69 -15.67
N GLU A 130 11.72 5.26 -16.77
CA GLU A 130 13.17 5.44 -16.98
C GLU A 130 13.77 6.55 -16.11
N THR A 131 13.01 7.59 -15.78
CA THR A 131 13.55 8.81 -15.14
C THR A 131 13.31 8.88 -13.64
N GLU A 132 12.20 8.33 -13.15
CA GLU A 132 11.77 8.48 -11.75
C GLU A 132 11.76 7.14 -11.01
N LEU A 133 11.47 6.03 -11.70
CA LEU A 133 11.27 4.71 -11.06
C LEU A 133 12.48 3.78 -11.17
N GLY A 134 13.62 4.26 -11.66
CA GLY A 134 14.85 3.47 -11.79
C GLY A 134 14.86 2.48 -12.95
N GLY A 135 13.94 2.65 -13.90
CA GLY A 135 13.82 1.82 -15.11
C GLY A 135 13.17 0.46 -14.87
N CYS A 136 13.03 -0.31 -15.95
CA CYS A 136 12.43 -1.64 -15.87
C CYS A 136 13.19 -2.63 -14.98
N GLY A 137 14.50 -2.43 -14.76
CA GLY A 137 15.29 -3.28 -13.86
C GLY A 137 14.79 -3.26 -12.43
N GLU A 138 14.50 -2.07 -11.89
CA GLU A 138 13.99 -1.89 -10.52
C GLU A 138 12.55 -2.37 -10.39
N LEU A 139 11.69 -2.06 -11.37
CA LEU A 139 10.31 -2.55 -11.36
C LEU A 139 10.22 -4.09 -11.41
N LEU A 140 11.05 -4.73 -12.24
CA LEU A 140 11.12 -6.19 -12.30
C LEU A 140 11.71 -6.79 -11.03
N LYS A 141 12.64 -6.10 -10.36
CA LYS A 141 13.18 -6.53 -9.06
C LYS A 141 12.09 -6.46 -7.99
N MET A 142 11.37 -5.36 -7.88
CA MET A 142 10.25 -5.21 -6.95
C MET A 142 9.20 -6.31 -7.15
N GLN A 143 8.84 -6.60 -8.41
CA GLN A 143 7.90 -7.67 -8.71
C GLN A 143 8.41 -9.04 -8.23
N ARG A 144 9.69 -9.36 -8.46
CA ARG A 144 10.28 -10.61 -7.99
C ARG A 144 10.30 -10.71 -6.47
N ASP A 145 10.62 -9.60 -5.79
CA ASP A 145 10.63 -9.54 -4.32
C ASP A 145 9.23 -9.82 -3.76
N PHE A 146 8.18 -9.30 -4.40
CA PHE A 146 6.80 -9.63 -4.06
C PHE A 146 6.50 -11.11 -4.28
N GLN A 147 6.86 -11.68 -5.42
CA GLN A 147 6.67 -13.12 -5.66
C GLN A 147 7.40 -13.99 -4.63
N GLU A 148 8.60 -13.59 -4.24
CA GLU A 148 9.41 -14.32 -3.26
C GLU A 148 8.78 -14.26 -1.86
N ARG A 149 8.32 -13.08 -1.42
CA ARG A 149 7.57 -12.93 -0.15
C ARG A 149 6.25 -13.70 -0.16
N TYR A 150 5.56 -13.73 -1.30
CA TYR A 150 4.37 -14.56 -1.43
C TYR A 150 4.72 -16.05 -1.27
N ARG A 151 5.80 -16.54 -1.87
CA ARG A 151 6.21 -17.95 -1.74
C ARG A 151 6.72 -18.28 -0.35
N ASN A 152 7.28 -17.31 0.36
CA ASN A 152 7.88 -17.46 1.68
C ASN A 152 7.18 -16.55 2.71
N PRO A 153 5.96 -16.90 3.15
CA PRO A 153 5.25 -16.13 4.18
C PRO A 153 6.07 -16.01 5.47
N PRO A 154 5.93 -14.91 6.21
CA PRO A 154 6.46 -14.83 7.56
C PRO A 154 5.81 -15.88 8.47
N GLN A 155 6.53 -16.28 9.52
CA GLN A 155 5.97 -17.18 10.53
C GLN A 155 4.99 -16.42 11.43
N TRP A 156 3.87 -17.06 11.76
CA TRP A 156 2.81 -16.49 12.60
C TRP A 156 2.58 -17.35 13.85
N PRO A 157 2.43 -16.76 15.06
CA PRO A 157 2.58 -15.33 15.35
C PRO A 157 4.04 -14.87 15.17
N PRO A 158 4.28 -13.56 14.94
CA PRO A 158 5.65 -13.04 14.82
C PRO A 158 6.43 -13.37 16.09
N GLU A 159 7.67 -13.84 15.96
CA GLU A 159 8.54 -13.93 17.12
C GLU A 159 8.70 -12.52 17.72
N PRO A 160 8.58 -12.36 19.05
CA PRO A 160 8.85 -11.07 19.67
C PRO A 160 10.28 -10.65 19.32
N GLU A 161 10.45 -9.43 18.81
CA GLU A 161 11.76 -8.86 18.54
C GLU A 161 12.62 -9.00 19.80
N ARG A 162 13.74 -9.73 19.71
CA ARG A 162 14.65 -9.89 20.84
C ARG A 162 15.18 -8.49 21.21
N PRO A 163 15.08 -8.10 22.50
CA PRO A 163 15.47 -6.76 22.95
C PRO A 163 16.97 -6.49 22.79
#